data_AF-A0AAN9V978-F1
#
_entry.id   AF-A0AAN9V978-F1
#
_cell.length_a   1.000
_cell.length_b   1.000
_cell.length_c   1.000
_cell.angle_alpha   90.00
_cell.angle_beta   90.00
_cell.angle_gamma   90.00
#
_symmetry.space_group_name_H-M   'P 1'
#
loop_
_entity.id
_entity.type
_entity.pdbx_description
1 polymer ?
#
loop_
_entity_poly.entity_id
_entity_poly.type
_entity_poly.pdbx_seq_one_letter_code
_entity_poly.pdbx_strand_id
1 'polypeptide(L)'
;MKKYPISTFRKTVAKVAGVLFVVEGLAFVGAYGVWHKMNTSRDFRYYMYNNHNWALEMFYKCGEFMSSTSSCRKADLLAWKAEEKTQEK
;
A
#
# COMPACT_ATOMS: atom_id res chain seq x y z
N MET A 1 43.33 -24.96 -11.90
CA MET A 1 41.90 -24.98 -12.33
C MET A 1 41.63 -23.78 -13.22
N LYS A 2 41.20 -24.00 -14.47
CA LYS A 2 40.89 -22.93 -15.42
C LYS A 2 39.56 -22.29 -15.03
N LYS A 3 39.57 -21.06 -14.51
CA LYS A 3 38.35 -20.29 -14.22
C LYS A 3 37.78 -19.77 -15.53
N TYR A 4 36.66 -20.31 -15.99
CA TYR A 4 35.97 -19.81 -17.18
C TYR A 4 35.38 -18.43 -16.90
N PRO A 5 35.54 -17.43 -17.80
CA PRO A 5 34.94 -16.12 -17.60
C PRO A 5 33.42 -16.26 -17.60
N ILE A 6 32.79 -15.92 -16.48
CA ILE A 6 31.33 -15.84 -16.41
C ILE A 6 30.87 -14.90 -17.51
N SER A 7 29.96 -15.36 -18.37
CA SER A 7 29.50 -14.59 -19.53
C SER A 7 28.95 -13.23 -19.09
N THR A 8 29.25 -12.19 -19.88
CA THR A 8 28.79 -10.81 -19.61
C THR A 8 27.27 -10.76 -19.40
N PHE A 9 26.53 -11.59 -20.11
CA PHE A 9 25.08 -11.78 -19.95
C PHE A 9 24.67 -12.18 -18.52
N ARG A 10 25.30 -13.22 -17.94
CA ARG A 10 24.98 -13.67 -16.57
C ARG A 10 25.27 -12.60 -15.52
N LYS A 11 26.31 -11.78 -15.73
CA LYS A 11 26.63 -10.65 -14.84
C LYS A 11 25.58 -9.54 -14.92
N THR A 12 25.07 -9.22 -16.11
CA THR A 12 24.00 -8.22 -16.28
C THR A 12 22.70 -8.69 -15.66
N VAL A 13 22.30 -9.94 -15.89
CA VAL A 13 21.07 -10.51 -15.29
C VAL A 13 21.15 -10.51 -13.77
N ALA A 14 22.28 -10.93 -13.19
CA ALA A 14 22.47 -10.92 -11.74
C ALA A 14 22.36 -9.50 -11.14
N LYS A 15 22.88 -8.49 -11.83
CA LYS A 15 22.75 -7.08 -11.41
C LYS A 15 21.31 -6.59 -11.50
N VAL A 16 20.62 -6.86 -12.60
CA VAL A 16 19.21 -6.46 -12.79
C VAL A 16 18.33 -7.14 -11.74
N ALA A 17 18.52 -8.42 -11.48
CA ALA A 17 17.80 -9.15 -10.43
C ALA A 17 18.03 -8.54 -9.04
N GLY A 18 19.27 -8.18 -8.71
CA GLY A 18 19.59 -7.50 -7.45
C GLY A 18 18.91 -6.13 -7.33
N VAL A 19 18.89 -5.34 -8.40
CA VAL A 19 18.20 -4.04 -8.42
C VAL A 19 16.69 -4.22 -8.25
N LEU A 20 16.08 -5.16 -8.98
CA LEU A 20 14.65 -5.45 -8.86
C LEU A 20 14.27 -5.84 -7.43
N PHE A 21 15.07 -6.69 -6.78
CA PHE A 21 14.83 -7.09 -5.40
C PHE A 21 14.88 -5.91 -4.42
N VAL A 22 15.83 -4.99 -4.60
CA VAL A 22 15.92 -3.78 -3.76
C VAL A 22 14.74 -2.85 -4.01
N VAL A 23 14.38 -2.63 -5.28
CA VAL A 23 13.24 -1.78 -5.66
C VAL A 23 11.93 -2.35 -5.11
N GLU A 24 11.72 -3.65 -5.25
CA GLU A 24 10.54 -4.34 -4.73
C GLU A 24 10.50 -4.29 -3.19
N GLY A 25 11.64 -4.49 -2.53
CA GLY A 25 11.75 -4.34 -1.08
C GLY A 25 11.38 -2.93 -0.60
N LEU A 26 11.87 -1.89 -1.27
CA LEU A 26 11.52 -0.49 -0.96
C LEU A 26 10.04 -0.21 -1.20
N ALA A 27 9.47 -0.73 -2.29
CA ALA A 27 8.05 -0.60 -2.58
C ALA A 27 7.20 -1.29 -1.50
N PHE A 28 7.60 -2.48 -1.05
CA PHE A 28 6.92 -3.22 0.02
C PHE A 28 6.96 -2.46 1.36
N VAL A 29 8.12 -1.90 1.73
CA VAL A 29 8.28 -1.09 2.95
C VAL A 29 7.42 0.17 2.87
N GLY A 30 7.41 0.85 1.72
CA GLY A 30 6.55 2.01 1.50
C GLY A 30 5.06 1.68 1.62
N ALA A 31 4.61 0.62 0.95
CA ALA A 31 3.24 0.14 1.01
C ALA A 31 2.84 -0.24 2.45
N TYR A 32 3.71 -0.93 3.19
CA TYR A 32 3.48 -1.28 4.59
C TYR A 32 3.39 -0.03 5.48
N GLY A 33 4.25 0.97 5.26
CA GLY A 33 4.17 2.25 5.99
C GLY A 33 2.83 2.95 5.80
N VAL A 34 2.33 2.98 4.55
CA VAL A 34 1.01 3.53 4.22
C VAL A 34 -0.11 2.72 4.86
N TRP A 35 -0.06 1.38 4.79
CA TRP A 35 -0.99 0.48 5.48
C TRP A 35 -1.01 0.77 6.98
N HIS A 36 0.15 0.83 7.63
CA HIS A 36 0.28 1.04 9.07
C HIS A 36 -0.34 2.39 9.47
N LYS A 37 -0.05 3.46 8.71
CA LYS A 37 -0.66 4.78 8.93
C LYS A 37 -2.17 4.76 8.77
N MET A 38 -2.70 4.05 7.76
CA MET A 38 -4.15 3.88 7.58
C MET A 38 -4.82 3.13 8.75
N ASN A 39 -4.13 2.20 9.42
CA ASN A 39 -4.67 1.54 10.61
C ASN A 39 -4.54 2.38 11.88
N THR A 40 -3.59 3.30 11.95
CA THR A 40 -3.34 4.11 13.16
C THR A 40 -4.24 5.35 13.24
N SER A 41 -4.56 5.99 12.11
CA SER A 41 -5.29 7.27 12.09
C SER A 41 -6.44 7.28 11.10
N ARG A 42 -7.62 7.71 11.57
CA ARG A 42 -8.79 7.98 10.74
C ARG A 42 -8.62 9.22 9.86
N ASP A 43 -7.92 10.25 10.32
CA ASP A 43 -7.68 11.47 9.54
C ASP A 43 -6.81 11.19 8.32
N PHE A 44 -5.83 10.30 8.46
CA PHE A 44 -5.03 9.84 7.33
C PHE A 44 -5.87 9.06 6.32
N ARG A 45 -6.85 8.25 6.78
CA ARG A 45 -7.81 7.58 5.91
C ARG A 45 -8.72 8.59 5.19
N TYR A 46 -9.11 9.68 5.85
CA TYR A 46 -9.88 10.75 5.21
C TYR A 46 -9.06 11.52 4.17
N TYR A 47 -7.80 11.83 4.47
CA TYR A 47 -6.89 12.41 3.48
C TYR A 47 -6.74 11.51 2.25
N MET A 48 -6.57 10.20 2.45
CA MET A 48 -6.49 9.22 1.37
C MET A 48 -7.82 9.09 0.61
N TYR A 49 -8.96 9.21 1.29
CA TYR A 49 -10.28 9.22 0.66
C TYR A 49 -10.41 10.36 -0.35
N ASN A 50 -9.93 11.56 0.02
CA ASN A 50 -10.02 12.76 -0.81
C ASN A 50 -8.96 12.81 -1.94
N ASN A 51 -7.73 12.34 -1.69
CA ASN A 51 -6.63 12.48 -2.65
C ASN A 51 -6.34 11.21 -3.46
N HIS A 52 -6.50 10.04 -2.85
CA HIS A 52 -6.08 8.74 -3.40
C HIS A 52 -7.10 7.64 -3.11
N ASN A 53 -8.36 7.87 -3.50
CA ASN A 53 -9.47 6.97 -3.20
C ASN A 53 -9.19 5.52 -3.65
N TRP A 54 -8.55 5.34 -4.81
CA TRP A 54 -8.15 4.03 -5.34
C TRP A 54 -7.26 3.21 -4.39
N ALA A 55 -6.33 3.85 -3.67
CA ALA A 55 -5.44 3.18 -2.73
C ALA A 55 -6.21 2.76 -1.47
N LEU A 56 -7.11 3.62 -1.00
CA LEU A 56 -7.98 3.34 0.13
C LEU A 56 -8.97 2.20 -0.18
N GLU A 57 -9.50 2.13 -1.40
CA GLU A 57 -10.36 1.02 -1.81
C GLU A 57 -9.64 -0.32 -1.80
N MET A 58 -8.40 -0.37 -2.29
CA MET A 58 -7.59 -1.59 -2.22
C MET A 58 -7.33 -1.98 -0.77
N PHE A 59 -7.02 -1.02 0.10
CA PHE A 59 -6.88 -1.27 1.53
C PHE A 59 -8.14 -1.92 2.14
N TYR A 60 -9.33 -1.39 1.83
CA TYR A 60 -10.58 -1.99 2.30
C TYR A 60 -10.82 -3.38 1.71
N LYS A 61 -10.61 -3.58 0.41
CA LYS A 61 -10.76 -4.88 -0.25
C LYS A 61 -9.81 -5.93 0.34
N CYS A 62 -8.57 -5.55 0.62
CA CYS A 62 -7.60 -6.43 1.29
C CYS A 62 -8.05 -6.78 2.72
N GLY A 63 -8.57 -5.80 3.46
CA GLY A 63 -9.14 -6.02 4.80
C GLY A 63 -10.36 -6.94 4.79
N GLU A 64 -11.27 -6.76 3.82
CA GLU A 64 -12.46 -7.60 3.62
C GLU A 64 -12.07 -9.02 3.19
N PHE A 65 -11.04 -9.17 2.35
CA PHE A 65 -10.52 -10.47 1.93
C PHE A 65 -9.87 -11.23 3.09
N MET A 66 -9.13 -10.53 3.95
CA MET A 66 -8.44 -11.13 5.10
C MET A 66 -9.37 -11.36 6.29
N SER A 67 -10.40 -10.52 6.43
CA SER A 67 -11.43 -10.64 7.45
C SER A 67 -12.77 -10.22 6.86
N SER A 68 -13.64 -11.21 6.62
CA SER A 68 -15.00 -11.02 6.07
C SER A 68 -15.87 -10.04 6.89
N THR A 69 -15.43 -9.67 8.10
CA THR A 69 -16.16 -8.81 9.05
C THR A 69 -15.60 -7.38 9.15
N SER A 70 -14.66 -6.98 8.30
CA SER A 70 -13.98 -5.69 8.42
C SER A 70 -14.94 -4.50 8.18
N SER A 71 -15.54 -4.01 9.26
CA SER A 71 -16.57 -2.95 9.26
C SER A 71 -15.99 -1.53 9.24
N CYS A 72 -14.66 -1.42 9.16
CA CYS A 72 -13.93 -0.14 9.17
C CYS A 72 -14.42 0.80 8.07
N ARG A 73 -14.65 0.29 6.86
CA ARG A 73 -15.16 1.08 5.73
C ARG A 73 -16.50 1.74 6.04
N LYS A 74 -17.44 0.99 6.62
CA LYS A 74 -18.78 1.49 6.94
C LYS A 74 -18.70 2.53 8.06
N ALA A 75 -17.88 2.28 9.07
CA ALA A 75 -17.67 3.21 10.17
C ALA A 75 -17.05 4.54 9.71
N ASP A 76 -16.04 4.48 8.83
CA ASP A 76 -15.39 5.67 8.29
C ASP A 76 -16.35 6.47 7.39
N LEU A 77 -17.09 5.81 6.50
CA LEU A 77 -18.08 6.48 5.63
C LEU A 77 -19.22 7.13 6.42
N LEU A 78 -19.67 6.50 7.52
CA LEU A 78 -20.69 7.09 8.39
C LEU A 78 -20.17 8.33 9.12
N ALA A 79 -18.92 8.28 9.61
CA ALA A 79 -18.29 9.43 10.27
C ALA A 79 -18.13 10.61 9.31
N TRP A 80 -17.62 10.37 8.10
CA TRP A 80 -17.41 11.43 7.10
C TRP A 80 -18.71 12.03 6.61
N LYS A 81 -19.74 11.22 6.36
CA LYS A 81 -21.08 11.73 6.01
C LYS A 81 -21.73 12.56 7.12
N ALA A 82 -21.45 12.24 8.39
CA ALA A 82 -21.94 13.01 9.53
C ALA A 82 -21.21 14.37 9.64
N GLU A 83 -19.91 14.39 9.37
CA GLU A 83 -19.11 15.61 9.32
C GLU A 83 -19.54 16.53 8.17
N GLU A 84 -19.74 16.01 6.96
CA GLU A 84 -20.22 16.79 5.80
C GLU A 84 -21.59 17.43 6.07
N LYS A 85 -22.54 16.69 6.63
CA LYS A 85 -23.86 17.21 7.00
C LYS A 85 -23.83 18.30 8.07
N THR A 86 -22.77 18.36 8.88
CA THR A 86 -22.61 19.37 9.94
C THR A 86 -22.04 20.66 9.37
N GLN A 87 -21.30 20.60 8.27
CA GLN A 87 -20.73 21.78 7.60
C GLN A 87 -21.71 22.44 6.60
N GLU A 88 -22.77 21.74 6.19
CA GLU A 88 -23.85 22.28 5.32
C GLU A 88 -24.97 23.02 6.07
N LYS A 89 -24.94 23.06 7.41
CA LYS A 89 -25.92 23.77 8.26
C LYS A 89 -25.38 25.09 8.78
#